data_AF-A0A8J7M6W8-F1
#
_entry.id   AF-A0A8J7M6W8-F1
#
_cell.length_a   1.000
_cell.length_b   1.000
_cell.length_c   1.000
_cell.angle_alpha   90.00
_cell.angle_beta   90.00
_cell.angle_gamma   90.00
#
_symmetry.space_group_name_H-M   'P 1'
#
loop_
_entity.id
_entity.type
_entity.pdbx_description
1 polymer ?
#
loop_
_entity_poly.entity_id
_entity_poly.type
_entity_poly.pdbx_seq_one_letter_code
_entity_poly.pdbx_strand_id
1 'polypeptide(L)'
;MADRVKNAKTRNRLHAMRGPAIVRGCLAGAAALLLAGCEFNMEVGREVDLAALDGRLVAGTSTRADVLAALGEPFGEGRAMFPFHETPRDVLAYYYERGDLEDNRRTFLWVFVDDGRYGGHMWFSSLPEV
;
A
#
# COMPACT_ATOMS: atom_id res chain seq x y z
N MET A 1 -50.81 24.86 -65.28
CA MET A 1 -49.63 24.47 -66.09
C MET A 1 -48.42 24.70 -65.22
N ALA A 2 -48.21 23.73 -64.33
CA ALA A 2 -47.39 23.82 -63.13
C ALA A 2 -46.06 23.09 -63.31
N ASP A 3 -45.08 23.54 -62.55
CA ASP A 3 -43.95 22.76 -62.03
C ASP A 3 -43.03 22.07 -63.04
N ARG A 4 -41.95 22.77 -63.44
CA ARG A 4 -40.67 22.11 -63.73
C ARG A 4 -39.44 23.02 -63.87
N VAL A 5 -39.29 24.02 -63.00
CA VAL A 5 -37.99 24.72 -62.89
C VAL A 5 -37.72 25.00 -61.43
N LYS A 6 -36.95 24.12 -60.78
CA LYS A 6 -36.17 24.34 -59.54
C LYS A 6 -35.71 22.99 -59.02
N ASN A 7 -34.76 22.35 -59.70
CA ASN A 7 -34.14 21.14 -59.14
C ASN A 7 -32.69 20.98 -59.61
N ALA A 8 -31.82 21.93 -59.24
CA ALA A 8 -30.38 21.79 -59.43
C ALA A 8 -29.57 22.79 -58.58
N LYS A 9 -29.91 23.02 -57.30
CA LYS A 9 -29.04 23.88 -56.48
C LYS A 9 -29.14 23.71 -54.96
N THR A 10 -29.28 22.49 -54.45
CA THR A 10 -29.30 22.32 -52.98
C THR A 10 -28.80 20.95 -52.51
N ARG A 11 -27.64 20.52 -52.98
CA ARG A 11 -26.90 19.38 -52.40
C ARG A 11 -25.41 19.67 -52.41
N ASN A 12 -24.98 20.62 -51.59
CA ASN A 12 -23.60 20.70 -51.08
C ASN A 12 -23.49 22.01 -50.30
N ARG A 13 -23.76 21.94 -48.99
CA ARG A 13 -23.28 22.86 -47.95
C ARG A 13 -24.08 22.56 -46.69
N LEU A 14 -23.53 21.70 -45.84
CA LEU A 14 -23.62 21.79 -44.37
C LEU A 14 -22.86 20.61 -43.72
N HIS A 15 -21.66 20.30 -44.23
CA HIS A 15 -20.56 19.81 -43.40
C HIS A 15 -19.71 21.02 -43.01
N ALA A 16 -20.28 21.93 -42.23
CA ALA A 16 -19.52 23.02 -41.64
C ALA A 16 -20.32 23.53 -40.45
N MET A 17 -19.61 23.75 -39.33
CA MET A 17 -20.09 24.38 -38.10
C MET A 17 -20.75 23.47 -37.05
N ARG A 18 -19.97 22.51 -36.50
CA ARG A 18 -20.10 22.06 -35.10
C ARG A 18 -18.72 21.69 -34.52
N GLY A 19 -17.83 22.65 -34.40
CA GLY A 19 -16.59 22.55 -33.62
C GLY A 19 -16.13 23.97 -33.33
N PRO A 20 -16.18 24.43 -32.06
CA PRO A 20 -15.11 24.17 -31.10
C PRO A 20 -15.58 23.90 -29.65
N ALA A 21 -16.91 23.85 -29.41
CA ALA A 21 -17.45 23.78 -28.06
C ALA A 21 -17.19 22.43 -27.36
N ILE A 22 -17.24 21.33 -28.11
CA ILE A 22 -17.03 19.98 -27.56
C ILE A 22 -15.56 19.77 -27.17
N VAL A 23 -14.62 20.27 -27.97
CA VAL A 23 -13.18 20.13 -27.71
C VAL A 23 -12.75 20.94 -26.47
N ARG A 24 -13.33 22.14 -26.29
CA ARG A 24 -13.09 22.96 -25.08
C ARG A 24 -13.65 22.33 -23.80
N GLY A 25 -14.81 21.67 -23.90
CA GLY A 25 -15.40 20.93 -22.77
C GLY A 25 -14.53 19.75 -22.32
N CYS A 26 -14.01 18.96 -23.27
CA CYS A 26 -13.12 17.83 -22.96
C CYS A 26 -11.79 18.26 -22.35
N LEU A 27 -11.20 19.38 -22.81
CA LEU A 27 -9.94 19.88 -22.27
C LEU A 27 -10.10 20.41 -20.83
N ALA A 28 -11.22 21.08 -20.53
CA ALA A 28 -11.54 21.54 -19.18
C ALA A 28 -11.85 20.37 -18.23
N GLY A 29 -12.55 19.33 -18.71
CA GLY A 29 -12.79 18.11 -17.93
C GLY A 29 -11.51 17.32 -17.62
N ALA A 30 -10.61 17.19 -18.60
CA ALA A 30 -9.31 16.56 -18.41
C ALA A 30 -8.41 17.36 -17.44
N ALA A 31 -8.43 18.69 -17.51
CA ALA A 31 -7.70 19.55 -16.58
C ALA A 31 -8.24 19.45 -15.14
N ALA A 32 -9.56 19.31 -14.96
CA ALA A 32 -10.16 19.09 -13.64
C ALA A 32 -9.76 17.72 -13.04
N LEU A 33 -9.64 16.68 -13.87
CA LEU A 33 -9.14 15.36 -13.45
C LEU A 33 -7.65 15.37 -13.07
N LEU A 34 -6.84 16.24 -13.69
CA LEU A 34 -5.42 16.42 -13.33
C LEU A 34 -5.25 17.21 -12.01
N LEU A 35 -6.21 18.05 -11.65
CA LEU A 35 -6.20 18.81 -10.39
C LEU A 35 -6.82 18.04 -9.22
N ALA A 36 -7.61 17.01 -9.49
CA ALA A 36 -8.01 16.03 -8.49
C ALA A 36 -6.82 15.08 -8.25
N GLY A 37 -5.78 15.58 -7.55
CA GLY A 37 -4.66 14.75 -7.13
C GLY A 37 -5.20 13.55 -6.34
N CYS A 38 -4.87 12.33 -6.79
CA CYS A 38 -5.12 11.14 -6.00
C CYS A 38 -4.31 11.25 -4.72
N GLU A 39 -4.99 11.42 -3.58
CA GLU A 39 -4.41 11.24 -2.27
C GLU A 39 -4.02 9.75 -2.14
N PHE A 40 -2.73 9.46 -2.33
CA PHE A 40 -2.20 8.11 -2.33
C PHE A 40 -1.79 7.74 -0.91
N ASN A 41 -2.66 7.01 -0.21
CA ASN A 41 -2.30 6.37 1.05
C ASN A 41 -1.97 4.90 0.79
N MET A 42 -0.84 4.45 1.31
CA MET A 42 -0.40 3.06 1.27
C MET A 42 -0.36 2.48 2.68
N GLU A 43 -0.76 1.22 2.78
CA GLU A 43 -0.62 0.42 3.99
C GLU A 43 -0.18 -0.99 3.57
N VAL A 44 0.87 -1.50 4.19
CA VAL A 44 1.46 -2.80 3.88
C VAL A 44 1.75 -3.54 5.18
N GLY A 45 1.32 -4.80 5.24
CA GLY A 45 1.52 -5.66 6.41
C GLY A 45 0.46 -5.45 7.48
N ARG A 46 0.81 -5.76 8.74
CA ARG A 46 -0.08 -5.61 9.90
C ARG A 46 0.67 -4.94 11.03
N GLU A 47 0.09 -3.89 11.59
CA GLU A 47 0.63 -3.23 12.76
C GLU A 47 0.64 -4.19 13.96
N VAL A 48 1.80 -4.28 14.61
CA VAL A 48 2.04 -5.21 15.70
C VAL A 48 1.99 -4.45 17.02
N ASP A 49 1.21 -4.94 17.98
CA ASP A 49 1.16 -4.37 19.32
C ASP A 49 2.43 -4.76 20.10
N LEU A 50 3.45 -3.91 20.02
CA LEU A 50 4.74 -4.10 20.67
C LEU A 50 4.63 -4.10 22.20
N ALA A 51 3.69 -3.33 22.76
CA ALA A 51 3.48 -3.28 24.21
C ALA A 51 2.86 -4.59 24.72
N ALA A 52 1.98 -5.21 23.94
CA ALA A 52 1.42 -6.53 24.27
C ALA A 52 2.47 -7.65 24.19
N LEU A 53 3.56 -7.47 23.44
CA LEU A 53 4.63 -8.45 23.28
C LEU A 53 5.35 -8.73 24.60
N ASP A 54 5.73 -7.66 25.31
CA ASP A 54 6.44 -7.73 26.59
C ASP A 54 5.60 -8.37 27.71
N GLY A 55 4.27 -8.22 27.64
CA GLY A 55 3.35 -8.80 28.62
C GLY A 55 2.91 -10.25 28.33
N ARG A 56 3.05 -10.72 27.09
CA ARG A 56 2.49 -12.02 26.65
C ARG A 56 3.53 -13.09 26.39
N LEU A 57 4.77 -12.72 26.05
CA LEU A 57 5.81 -13.66 25.67
C LEU A 57 6.95 -13.66 26.68
N VAL A 58 7.32 -14.85 27.16
CA VAL A 58 8.39 -15.05 28.14
C VAL A 58 9.53 -15.81 27.47
N ALA A 59 10.71 -15.20 27.43
CA ALA A 59 11.90 -15.79 26.81
C ALA A 59 12.24 -17.17 27.41
N GLY A 60 12.61 -18.12 26.55
CA GLY A 60 12.90 -19.51 26.90
C GLY A 60 11.67 -20.36 27.28
N THR A 61 10.50 -19.74 27.48
CA THR A 61 9.27 -20.43 27.91
C THR A 61 8.24 -20.48 26.80
N SER A 62 7.88 -19.33 26.23
CA SER A 62 6.90 -19.24 25.15
C SER A 62 7.39 -20.00 23.93
N THR A 63 6.45 -20.62 23.22
CA THR A 63 6.70 -21.42 22.02
C THR A 63 6.51 -20.60 20.76
N ARG A 64 6.95 -21.13 19.61
CA ARG A 64 6.58 -20.57 18.29
C ARG A 64 5.06 -20.40 18.13
N ALA A 65 4.26 -21.35 18.63
CA ALA A 65 2.80 -21.25 18.55
C ALA A 65 2.26 -20.08 19.37
N ASP A 66 2.84 -19.80 20.54
CA ASP A 66 2.46 -18.64 21.36
C ASP A 66 2.80 -17.33 20.67
N VAL A 67 3.95 -17.26 19.97
CA VAL A 67 4.32 -16.10 19.14
C VAL A 67 3.29 -15.87 18.05
N LEU A 68 2.91 -16.92 17.31
CA LEU A 68 1.91 -16.83 16.26
C LEU A 68 0.52 -16.48 16.82
N ALA A 69 0.17 -16.97 18.02
CA ALA A 69 -1.09 -16.58 18.67
C ALA A 69 -1.09 -15.10 19.10
N ALA A 70 0.06 -14.57 19.52
CA ALA A 70 0.20 -13.19 19.96
C ALA A 70 0.26 -12.19 18.79
N LEU A 71 1.00 -12.52 17.73
CA LEU A 71 1.37 -11.59 16.65
C LEU A 71 0.73 -11.95 15.30
N GLY A 72 0.10 -13.12 15.21
CA GLY A 72 -0.36 -13.75 13.98
C GLY A 72 0.77 -14.21 13.07
N GLU A 73 0.42 -14.52 11.82
CA GLU A 73 1.39 -14.98 10.82
C GLU A 73 2.47 -13.93 10.52
N PRO A 74 3.75 -14.32 10.41
CA PRO A 74 4.83 -13.43 10.04
C PRO A 74 4.80 -13.10 8.55
N PHE A 75 5.42 -11.99 8.18
CA PHE A 75 5.63 -11.63 6.77
C PHE A 75 6.62 -12.59 6.09
N GLY A 76 7.58 -13.11 6.86
CA GLY A 76 8.51 -14.12 6.39
C GLY A 76 9.21 -14.84 7.53
N GLU A 77 9.84 -15.96 7.20
CA GLU A 77 10.64 -16.75 8.13
C GLU A 77 11.97 -17.13 7.50
N GLY A 78 12.98 -17.34 8.34
CA GLY A 78 14.30 -17.72 7.87
C GLY A 78 15.30 -17.82 9.02
N ARG A 79 16.58 -17.64 8.70
CA ARG A 79 17.67 -17.69 9.68
C ARG A 79 18.48 -16.42 9.59
N ALA A 80 18.84 -15.85 10.74
CA ALA A 80 19.67 -14.65 10.81
C ALA A 80 20.85 -14.84 11.76
N MET A 81 22.00 -14.34 11.34
CA MET A 81 23.20 -14.26 12.15
C MET A 81 23.38 -12.81 12.59
N PHE A 82 23.07 -12.52 13.86
CA PHE A 82 23.31 -11.22 14.44
C PHE A 82 24.69 -11.18 15.13
N PRO A 83 25.34 -10.00 15.24
CA PRO A 83 26.70 -9.91 15.80
C PRO A 83 26.89 -10.45 17.22
N PHE A 84 25.79 -10.58 17.98
CA PHE A 84 25.77 -11.09 19.36
C PHE A 84 25.40 -12.59 19.45
N HIS A 85 25.18 -13.25 18.32
CA HIS A 85 24.90 -14.69 18.27
C HIS A 85 26.14 -15.46 17.82
N GLU A 86 26.43 -16.58 18.49
CA GLU A 86 27.49 -17.51 18.07
C GLU A 86 27.08 -18.35 16.86
N THR A 87 25.78 -18.54 16.66
CA THR A 87 25.21 -19.35 15.56
C THR A 87 23.96 -18.68 14.98
N PRO A 88 23.60 -18.96 13.71
CA PRO A 88 22.39 -18.41 13.11
C PRO A 88 21.13 -18.91 13.83
N ARG A 89 20.25 -17.99 14.22
CA ARG A 89 18.97 -18.28 14.89
C ARG A 89 17.83 -18.31 13.89
N ASP A 90 16.80 -19.09 14.19
CA ASP A 90 15.55 -19.01 13.44
C ASP A 90 14.84 -17.70 13.77
N VAL A 91 14.29 -17.05 12.74
CA VAL A 91 13.70 -15.73 12.87
C VAL A 91 12.36 -15.68 12.16
N LEU A 92 11.37 -15.13 12.85
CA LEU A 92 10.11 -14.70 12.27
C LEU A 92 10.18 -13.18 12.06
N ALA A 93 10.00 -12.74 10.83
CA ALA A 93 10.04 -11.33 10.44
C ALA A 93 8.62 -10.79 10.28
N TYR A 94 8.34 -9.71 11.00
CA TYR A 94 7.12 -8.93 10.92
C TYR A 94 7.45 -7.56 10.35
N TYR A 95 6.57 -7.09 9.45
CA TYR A 95 6.71 -5.83 8.76
C TYR A 95 5.39 -5.09 8.76
N TYR A 96 5.45 -3.80 9.03
CA TYR A 96 4.34 -2.88 8.85
C TYR A 96 4.85 -1.59 8.24
N GLU A 97 4.09 -1.04 7.30
CA GLU A 97 4.38 0.22 6.65
C GLU A 97 3.07 0.94 6.39
N ARG A 98 3.04 2.25 6.65
CA ARG A 98 1.93 3.11 6.28
C ARG A 98 2.42 4.50 5.92
N GLY A 99 1.70 5.17 5.03
CA GLY A 99 2.00 6.55 4.67
C GLY A 99 1.58 6.90 3.27
N ASP A 100 2.17 7.96 2.72
CA ASP A 100 1.92 8.44 1.38
C ASP A 100 3.24 8.66 0.61
N LEU A 101 3.21 9.49 -0.43
CA LEU A 101 4.40 9.81 -1.22
C LEU A 101 5.39 10.76 -0.51
N GLU A 102 4.95 11.47 0.52
CA GLU A 102 5.73 12.47 1.25
C GLU A 102 6.20 11.96 2.62
N ASP A 103 5.36 11.22 3.34
CA ASP A 103 5.69 10.63 4.64
C ASP A 103 5.39 9.13 4.66
N ASN A 104 6.44 8.32 4.83
CA ASN A 104 6.36 6.88 4.91
C ASN A 104 6.97 6.37 6.22
N ARG A 105 6.13 5.70 7.01
CA ARG A 105 6.48 5.18 8.33
C ARG A 105 6.42 3.67 8.34
N ARG A 106 7.32 3.06 9.09
CA ARG A 106 7.47 1.61 9.10
C ARG A 106 7.96 1.06 10.42
N THR A 107 7.56 -0.17 10.69
CA THR A 107 8.00 -1.00 11.80
C THR A 107 8.59 -2.29 11.25
N PHE A 108 9.80 -2.59 11.69
CA PHE A 108 10.41 -3.90 11.52
C PHE A 108 10.48 -4.58 12.88
N LEU A 109 10.06 -5.84 12.93
CA LEU A 109 10.16 -6.67 14.12
C LEU A 109 10.72 -8.04 13.73
N TRP A 110 11.78 -8.45 14.40
CA TRP A 110 12.34 -9.80 14.29
C TRP A 110 12.18 -10.51 15.62
N VAL A 111 11.48 -11.64 15.59
CA VAL A 111 11.32 -12.53 16.73
C VAL A 111 12.28 -13.70 16.57
N PHE A 112 13.15 -13.90 17.57
CA PHE A 112 14.09 -15.00 17.61
C PHE A 112 13.41 -16.24 18.17
N VAL A 113 13.57 -17.37 17.47
CA VAL A 113 13.13 -18.68 17.93
C VAL A 113 14.36 -19.56 18.05
N ASP A 114 14.58 -20.12 19.24
CA ASP A 114 15.68 -21.00 19.56
C ASP A 114 15.15 -22.31 20.12
N ASP A 115 15.51 -23.45 19.52
CA ASP A 115 14.97 -24.77 19.87
C ASP A 115 13.43 -24.80 20.02
N GLY A 116 12.73 -24.08 19.13
CA GLY A 116 11.27 -23.97 19.12
C GLY A 116 10.67 -23.06 20.19
N ARG A 117 11.50 -22.38 20.97
CA ARG A 117 11.12 -21.43 22.02
C ARG A 117 11.42 -20.00 21.60
N TYR A 118 10.60 -19.07 22.05
CA TYR A 118 10.83 -17.64 21.92
C TYR A 118 12.12 -17.25 22.67
N GLY A 119 13.10 -16.73 21.94
CA GLY A 119 14.40 -16.31 22.47
C GLY A 119 14.49 -14.81 22.77
N GLY A 120 13.44 -14.05 22.46
CA GLY A 120 13.44 -12.59 22.50
C GLY A 120 13.11 -11.99 21.14
N HIS A 121 13.13 -10.66 21.06
CA HIS A 121 12.87 -9.94 19.83
C HIS A 121 13.67 -8.65 19.75
N MET A 122 13.71 -8.08 18.54
CA MET A 122 14.28 -6.77 18.24
C MET A 122 13.32 -6.05 17.31
N TRP A 123 13.11 -4.76 17.53
CA TRP A 123 12.28 -3.95 16.66
C TRP A 123 12.86 -2.56 16.43
N PHE A 124 12.49 -1.96 15.30
CA PHE A 124 12.70 -0.54 15.01
C PHE A 124 11.41 0.02 14.42
N SER A 125 10.97 1.18 14.89
CA SER A 125 9.80 1.87 14.36
C SER A 125 10.14 3.33 14.07
N SER A 126 9.59 3.86 12.98
CA SER A 126 9.51 5.29 12.72
C SER A 126 8.12 5.87 12.98
N LEU A 127 7.15 5.03 13.38
CA LEU A 127 5.83 5.47 13.82
C LEU A 127 5.96 6.21 15.16
N PRO A 128 5.13 7.25 15.39
CA PRO A 128 5.07 7.91 16.68
C PRO A 128 4.65 6.92 17.77
N GLU A 129 5.27 7.00 18.95
CA GLU A 129 4.81 6.27 20.14
C GLU A 129 3.40 6.76 20.50
N VAL A 130 2.48 5.82 20.72
CA VAL A 130 1.07 6.10 21.03
C VAL A 130 0.84 6.08 22.54
#